data_AF-A0A657IUR5-F1
#
_entry.id   AF-A0A657IUR5-F1
#
_cell.length_a   1.000
_cell.length_b   1.000
_cell.length_c   1.000
_cell.angle_alpha   90.00
_cell.angle_beta   90.00
_cell.angle_gamma   90.00
#
_symmetry.space_group_name_H-M   'P 1'
#
loop_
_entity.id
_entity.type
_entity.pdbx_description
1 polymer ?
#
loop_
_entity_poly.entity_id
_entity_poly.type
_entity_poly.pdbx_seq_one_letter_code
_entity_poly.pdbx_strand_id
1 'polypeptide(L)'
;MLTGHIELKAPGMSLDPSTYKPRSHNGRQWQRLKELPNLLHTNGVEWRLWRYGELVAEPRGLHVPDLLRMRGSTVGYQPELERMLTDFVLWEPAPITSVSKLVDTLAPLTRLLREETLDVMRDERRAVRAGAPAAAQPISSLHKEWQRVLSPEADEQQFADGFAQTVVFALVLAVSEGVEVGRLPLSEIAETLTGQYGVMGRSLSLVAQPIRSTPVQTAVETITRTLSAVDWGHMADGRSDLYLHLYEHFLRAYDPALKQASGSYYTPVELVDAMVSWADEAVREHLGRARGLRDPVTSVIDPAMGTGTYPLSVLRRVAADAAAEYGPGAAAEAVSSMVGRLYGIELQSGPFSVAELRISQAVKEAGASMPSTGLRMFVGDTLEDPAATAADEGLSWNAGLIAQQRVEANRVKRDENIQVVIGNPPYKERSKGLGGGSRTE
;
A
#
# COMPACT_ATOMS: atom_id res chain seq x y z
N MET A 1 11.44 -19.98 6.24
CA MET A 1 10.91 -18.66 6.64
C MET A 1 12.11 -17.74 6.84
N LEU A 2 12.06 -16.49 6.39
CA LEU A 2 13.10 -15.51 6.65
C LEU A 2 13.13 -15.19 8.15
N THR A 3 14.31 -15.29 8.76
CA THR A 3 14.49 -15.12 10.20
C THR A 3 15.06 -13.76 10.58
N GLY A 4 15.81 -13.12 9.69
CA GLY A 4 16.41 -11.82 9.98
C GLY A 4 17.46 -11.46 8.94
N HIS A 5 18.02 -10.26 9.09
CA HIS A 5 19.07 -9.74 8.21
C HIS A 5 20.43 -9.87 8.88
N ILE A 6 21.44 -10.32 8.12
CA ILE A 6 22.83 -10.30 8.57
C ILE A 6 23.57 -9.23 7.76
N GLU A 7 24.04 -8.19 8.45
CA GLU A 7 24.84 -7.14 7.86
C GLU A 7 26.32 -7.41 8.15
N LEU A 8 27.10 -7.71 7.10
CA LEU A 8 28.52 -7.99 7.20
C LEU A 8 29.36 -6.77 6.77
N LYS A 9 30.20 -6.27 7.68
CA LYS A 9 31.20 -5.25 7.43
C LYS A 9 32.57 -5.84 7.16
N ALA A 10 33.43 -5.03 6.56
CA ALA A 10 34.84 -5.36 6.41
C ALA A 10 35.49 -5.59 7.80
N PRO A 11 36.43 -6.54 7.91
CA PRO A 11 37.20 -6.74 9.14
C PRO A 11 37.85 -5.44 9.64
N GLY A 12 37.82 -5.22 10.96
CA GLY A 12 38.37 -4.02 11.59
C GLY A 12 37.48 -2.78 11.52
N MET A 13 36.34 -2.84 10.82
CA MET A 13 35.35 -1.77 10.82
C MET A 13 34.56 -1.77 12.13
N SER A 14 34.41 -0.60 12.76
CA SER A 14 33.55 -0.42 13.93
C SER A 14 32.12 -0.84 13.62
N LEU A 15 31.48 -1.58 14.52
CA LEU A 15 30.05 -1.91 14.48
C LEU A 15 29.21 -0.96 15.33
N ASP A 16 29.83 0.02 16.00
CA ASP A 16 29.13 1.04 16.77
C ASP A 16 28.52 2.10 15.85
N PRO A 17 27.18 2.21 15.76
CA PRO A 17 26.54 3.18 14.91
C PRO A 17 26.87 4.64 15.26
N SER A 18 27.26 4.94 16.50
CA SER A 18 27.66 6.29 16.94
C SER A 18 28.92 6.79 16.21
N THR A 19 29.73 5.86 15.70
CA THR A 19 30.96 6.15 14.96
C THR A 19 30.71 6.48 13.48
N TYR A 20 29.50 6.23 12.97
CA TYR A 20 29.17 6.44 11.55
C TYR A 20 28.79 7.89 11.28
N LYS A 21 29.53 8.55 10.38
CA LYS A 21 29.13 9.87 9.87
C LYS A 21 27.77 9.74 9.15
N PRO A 22 26.79 10.62 9.37
CA PRO A 22 25.43 10.47 8.82
C PRO A 22 25.36 10.27 7.30
N ARG A 23 26.26 10.94 6.55
CA ARG A 23 26.34 10.86 5.08
C ARG A 23 27.37 9.85 4.56
N SER A 24 28.01 9.07 5.43
CA SER A 24 28.89 7.98 5.00
C SER A 24 28.08 6.81 4.43
N HIS A 25 28.77 5.91 3.72
CA HIS A 25 28.17 4.64 3.28
C HIS A 25 27.55 3.88 4.46
N ASN A 26 28.31 3.65 5.53
CA ASN A 26 27.84 2.93 6.72
C ASN A 26 26.73 3.68 7.45
N GLY A 27 26.80 5.01 7.52
CA GLY A 27 25.74 5.84 8.11
C GLY A 27 24.42 5.67 7.38
N ARG A 28 24.42 5.78 6.04
CA ARG A 28 23.21 5.55 5.23
C ARG A 28 22.67 4.14 5.38
N GLN A 29 23.55 3.13 5.35
CA GLN A 29 23.14 1.74 5.49
C GLN A 29 22.57 1.44 6.87
N TRP A 30 23.17 1.99 7.94
CA TRP A 30 22.60 1.89 9.29
C TRP A 30 21.22 2.53 9.38
N GLN A 31 21.02 3.73 8.83
CA GLN A 31 19.69 4.35 8.85
C GLN A 31 18.62 3.52 8.14
N ARG A 32 19.00 2.78 7.10
CA ARG A 32 18.10 1.85 6.38
C ARG A 32 17.78 0.59 7.18
N LEU A 33 18.78 -0.01 7.83
CA LEU A 33 18.65 -1.34 8.44
C LEU A 33 18.27 -1.30 9.94
N LYS A 34 18.54 -0.22 10.66
CA LYS A 34 18.40 -0.18 12.13
C LYS A 34 17.00 -0.57 12.62
N GLU A 35 15.97 -0.24 11.86
CA GLU A 35 14.56 -0.45 12.23
C GLU A 35 14.06 -1.86 11.88
N LEU A 36 14.93 -2.72 11.34
CA LEU A 36 14.60 -4.11 11.07
C LEU A 36 14.21 -4.85 12.36
N PRO A 37 13.26 -5.79 12.26
CA PRO A 37 12.74 -6.50 13.42
C PRO A 37 13.76 -7.48 14.03
N ASN A 38 14.75 -7.92 13.25
CA ASN A 38 15.83 -8.81 13.68
C ASN A 38 17.06 -8.61 12.78
N LEU A 39 18.05 -7.85 13.27
CA LEU A 39 19.28 -7.49 12.56
C LEU A 39 20.51 -7.97 13.33
N LEU A 40 21.30 -8.81 12.69
CA LEU A 40 22.61 -9.23 13.19
C LEU A 40 23.71 -8.48 12.45
N HIS A 41 24.44 -7.63 13.14
CA HIS A 41 25.52 -6.82 12.59
C HIS A 41 26.86 -7.42 12.98
N THR A 42 27.75 -7.66 12.00
CA THR A 42 29.05 -8.29 12.24
C THR A 42 30.15 -7.75 11.33
N ASN A 43 31.40 -7.80 11.79
CA ASN A 43 32.60 -7.58 10.97
C ASN A 43 33.49 -8.85 10.93
N GLY A 44 32.93 -9.99 11.33
CA GLY A 44 33.62 -11.27 11.48
C GLY A 44 34.24 -11.51 12.85
N VAL A 45 34.63 -10.46 13.59
CA VAL A 45 35.21 -10.58 14.95
C VAL A 45 34.28 -10.06 16.04
N GLU A 46 33.35 -9.18 15.75
CA GLU A 46 32.37 -8.66 16.69
C GLU A 46 30.97 -8.89 16.12
N TRP A 47 30.01 -9.12 17.00
CA TRP A 47 28.61 -9.38 16.68
C TRP A 47 27.72 -8.54 17.57
N ARG A 48 26.72 -7.88 16.98
CA ARG A 48 25.70 -7.10 17.67
C ARG A 48 24.32 -7.48 17.16
N LEU A 49 23.42 -7.86 18.08
CA LEU A 49 22.04 -8.18 17.77
C LEU A 49 21.15 -6.96 18.06
N TRP A 50 20.46 -6.48 17.03
CA TRP A 50 19.56 -5.33 17.08
C TRP A 50 18.13 -5.76 16.73
N ARG A 51 17.15 -5.14 17.40
CA ARG A 51 15.72 -5.27 17.07
C ARG A 51 15.06 -3.91 17.18
N TYR A 52 14.45 -3.44 16.10
CA TYR A 52 13.75 -2.15 16.07
C TYR A 52 14.61 -0.96 16.55
N GLY A 53 15.89 -0.97 16.22
CA GLY A 53 16.85 0.08 16.58
C GLY A 53 17.48 -0.08 17.97
N GLU A 54 17.03 -1.05 18.76
CA GLU A 54 17.53 -1.31 20.10
C GLU A 54 18.52 -2.47 20.11
N LEU A 55 19.61 -2.31 20.87
CA LEU A 55 20.59 -3.36 21.08
C LEU A 55 20.04 -4.36 22.11
N VAL A 56 19.83 -5.62 21.69
CA VAL A 56 19.17 -6.66 22.51
C VAL A 56 20.11 -7.21 23.59
N ALA A 57 21.41 -7.25 23.30
CA ALA A 57 22.42 -7.81 24.18
C ALA A 57 23.77 -7.11 23.99
N GLU A 58 24.65 -7.25 24.97
CA GLU A 58 26.03 -6.76 24.87
C GLU A 58 26.73 -7.31 23.61
N PRO A 59 27.57 -6.50 22.94
CA PRO A 59 28.36 -6.96 21.80
C PRO A 59 29.20 -8.19 22.16
N ARG A 60 29.22 -9.17 21.26
CA ARG A 60 29.99 -10.42 21.45
C ARG A 60 31.19 -10.42 20.52
N GLY A 61 32.37 -10.55 21.11
CA GLY A 61 33.63 -10.63 20.38
C GLY A 61 34.09 -12.07 20.23
N LEU A 62 34.50 -12.45 19.03
CA LEU A 62 35.27 -13.65 18.79
C LEU A 62 36.70 -13.39 19.26
N HIS A 63 37.10 -14.04 20.37
CA HIS A 63 38.44 -13.91 20.92
C HIS A 63 39.49 -14.70 20.10
N VAL A 64 39.82 -14.19 18.92
CA VAL A 64 40.85 -14.76 18.04
C VAL A 64 41.90 -13.70 17.67
N PRO A 65 43.20 -14.03 17.78
CA PRO A 65 44.28 -13.17 17.31
C PRO A 65 44.23 -12.81 15.82
N ASP A 66 43.84 -13.76 14.95
CA ASP A 66 43.78 -13.55 13.49
C ASP A 66 42.81 -14.54 12.82
N LEU A 67 41.71 -14.02 12.26
CA LEU A 67 40.68 -14.80 11.55
C LEU A 67 41.19 -15.49 10.27
N LEU A 68 42.21 -14.94 9.60
CA LEU A 68 42.69 -15.47 8.33
C LEU A 68 43.72 -16.57 8.50
N ARG A 69 44.37 -16.65 9.67
CA ARG A 69 45.47 -17.59 9.95
C ARG A 69 45.10 -18.70 10.91
N MET A 70 44.06 -18.55 11.72
CA MET A 70 43.62 -19.57 12.65
C MET A 70 42.72 -20.62 12.00
N ARG A 71 42.90 -21.89 12.38
CA ARG A 71 41.99 -22.98 12.02
C ARG A 71 40.78 -22.94 12.95
N GLY A 72 39.57 -23.20 12.44
CA GLY A 72 38.33 -23.14 13.25
C GLY A 72 38.36 -23.99 14.53
N SER A 73 39.12 -25.09 14.56
CA SER A 73 39.27 -25.95 15.73
C SER A 73 40.01 -25.29 16.91
N THR A 74 40.72 -24.18 16.71
CA THR A 74 41.45 -23.47 17.77
C THR A 74 40.68 -22.29 18.37
N VAL A 75 39.48 -21.98 17.86
CA VAL A 75 38.66 -20.84 18.29
C VAL A 75 37.90 -21.11 19.60
N GLY A 76 37.82 -22.37 20.01
CA GLY A 76 37.10 -22.80 21.21
C GLY A 76 35.59 -22.58 21.10
N TYR A 77 34.85 -23.18 22.03
CA TYR A 77 33.41 -22.97 22.13
C TYR A 77 33.12 -21.64 22.85
N GLN A 78 32.21 -20.82 22.29
CA GLN A 78 31.84 -19.52 22.83
C GLN A 78 30.34 -19.49 23.15
N PRO A 79 29.94 -19.78 24.40
CA PRO A 79 28.53 -19.98 24.76
C PRO A 79 27.67 -18.71 24.59
N GLU A 80 28.23 -17.52 24.82
CA GLU A 80 27.50 -16.26 24.67
C GLU A 80 27.25 -15.91 23.20
N LEU A 81 28.19 -16.26 22.30
CA LEU A 81 28.02 -16.09 20.87
C LEU A 81 27.01 -17.10 20.33
N GLU A 82 27.09 -18.38 20.75
CA GLU A 82 26.06 -19.37 20.39
C GLU A 82 24.68 -18.87 20.82
N ARG A 83 24.51 -18.43 22.08
CA ARG A 83 23.23 -17.90 22.56
C ARG A 83 22.71 -16.77 21.69
N MET A 84 23.55 -15.79 21.34
CA MET A 84 23.14 -14.69 20.45
C MET A 84 22.70 -15.20 19.06
N LEU A 85 23.44 -16.15 18.48
CA LEU A 85 23.09 -16.73 17.18
C LEU A 85 21.81 -17.56 17.26
N THR A 86 21.61 -18.32 18.33
CA THR A 86 20.37 -19.04 18.61
C THR A 86 19.21 -18.08 18.78
N ASP A 87 19.37 -17.00 19.56
CA ASP A 87 18.35 -15.95 19.75
C ASP A 87 18.01 -15.24 18.43
N PHE A 88 18.98 -15.09 17.53
CA PHE A 88 18.76 -14.58 16.18
C PHE A 88 17.99 -15.60 15.32
N VAL A 89 18.44 -16.86 15.27
CA VAL A 89 17.88 -17.91 14.40
C VAL A 89 16.48 -18.37 14.83
N LEU A 90 16.18 -18.33 16.12
CA LEU A 90 14.89 -18.72 16.69
C LEU A 90 13.97 -17.52 16.96
N TRP A 91 14.28 -16.35 16.39
CA TRP A 91 13.47 -15.16 16.59
C TRP A 91 12.04 -15.33 16.06
N GLU A 92 11.08 -14.92 16.90
CA GLU A 92 9.68 -14.76 16.53
C GLU A 92 9.24 -13.30 16.75
N PRO A 93 8.46 -12.72 15.83
CA PRO A 93 7.92 -11.38 16.01
C PRO A 93 6.95 -11.37 17.20
N ALA A 94 7.04 -10.30 18.00
CA ALA A 94 6.12 -10.08 19.10
C ALA A 94 4.70 -9.81 18.57
N PRO A 95 3.64 -10.27 19.28
CA PRO A 95 2.26 -9.98 18.89
C PRO A 95 1.99 -8.48 18.71
N ILE A 96 1.34 -8.11 17.61
CA ILE A 96 0.95 -6.75 17.31
C ILE A 96 -0.56 -6.64 17.51
N THR A 97 -0.95 -5.94 18.58
CA THR A 97 -2.34 -5.82 19.04
C THR A 97 -2.87 -4.38 18.99
N SER A 98 -2.11 -3.44 18.41
CA SER A 98 -2.55 -2.04 18.28
C SER A 98 -2.13 -1.43 16.94
N VAL A 99 -2.94 -0.48 16.45
CA VAL A 99 -2.67 0.27 15.21
C VAL A 99 -1.33 1.01 15.29
N SER A 100 -1.04 1.68 16.41
CA SER A 100 0.22 2.42 16.56
C SER A 100 1.41 1.49 16.39
N LYS A 101 1.41 0.35 17.09
CA LYS A 101 2.51 -0.61 16.99
C LYS A 101 2.66 -1.19 15.58
N LEU A 102 1.53 -1.46 14.91
CA LEU A 102 1.53 -1.91 13.52
C LEU A 102 2.18 -0.86 12.59
N VAL A 103 1.77 0.40 12.71
CA VAL A 103 2.30 1.52 11.93
C VAL A 103 3.79 1.73 12.18
N ASP A 104 4.19 1.80 13.45
CA ASP A 104 5.59 2.01 13.85
C ASP A 104 6.50 0.89 13.33
N THR A 105 5.93 -0.29 13.12
CA THR A 105 6.63 -1.46 12.60
C THR A 105 6.65 -1.49 11.07
N LEU A 106 5.53 -1.18 10.41
CA LEU A 106 5.42 -1.26 8.95
C LEU A 106 6.07 -0.08 8.24
N ALA A 107 5.93 1.14 8.72
CA ALA A 107 6.46 2.33 8.03
C ALA A 107 7.97 2.22 7.73
N PRO A 108 8.83 1.76 8.66
CA PRO A 108 10.23 1.46 8.37
C PRO A 108 10.45 0.42 7.28
N LEU A 109 9.69 -0.68 7.33
CA LEU A 109 9.82 -1.78 6.39
C LEU A 109 9.34 -1.41 5.00
N THR A 110 8.30 -0.58 4.90
CA THR A 110 7.87 -0.01 3.61
C THR A 110 8.93 0.91 3.04
N ARG A 111 9.58 1.73 3.88
CA ARG A 111 10.70 2.59 3.42
C ARG A 111 11.86 1.74 2.92
N LEU A 112 12.18 0.65 3.61
CA LEU A 112 13.16 -0.33 3.15
C LEU A 112 12.76 -0.92 1.80
N LEU A 113 11.52 -1.40 1.67
CA LEU A 113 11.00 -1.97 0.42
C LEU A 113 11.14 -0.99 -0.76
N ARG A 114 10.79 0.28 -0.57
CA ARG A 114 10.99 1.34 -1.57
C ARG A 114 12.46 1.49 -1.96
N GLU A 115 13.36 1.58 -0.98
CA GLU A 115 14.78 1.78 -1.24
C GLU A 115 15.40 0.57 -1.97
N GLU A 116 15.01 -0.66 -1.60
CA GLU A 116 15.44 -1.88 -2.31
C GLU A 116 14.94 -1.89 -3.76
N THR A 117 13.69 -1.47 -4.01
CA THR A 117 13.15 -1.32 -5.37
C THR A 117 13.99 -0.34 -6.20
N LEU A 118 14.33 0.82 -5.63
CA LEU A 118 15.16 1.83 -6.31
C LEU A 118 16.58 1.32 -6.57
N ASP A 119 17.17 0.59 -5.63
CA ASP A 119 18.53 0.04 -5.77
C ASP A 119 18.57 -1.05 -6.83
N VAL A 120 17.57 -1.95 -6.88
CA VAL A 120 17.43 -2.93 -7.97
C VAL A 120 17.29 -2.22 -9.32
N MET A 121 16.46 -1.19 -9.44
CA MET A 121 16.34 -0.43 -10.70
C MET A 121 17.66 0.21 -11.13
N ARG A 122 18.47 0.72 -10.18
CA ARG A 122 19.81 1.26 -10.49
C ARG A 122 20.75 0.18 -11.03
N ASP A 123 20.70 -1.01 -10.45
CA ASP A 123 21.53 -2.14 -10.88
C ASP A 123 21.08 -2.69 -12.24
N GLU A 124 19.77 -2.80 -12.47
CA GLU A 124 19.21 -3.13 -13.78
C GLU A 124 19.64 -2.12 -14.85
N ARG A 125 19.63 -0.81 -14.55
CA ARG A 125 20.15 0.22 -15.47
C ARG A 125 21.64 0.04 -15.77
N ARG A 126 22.44 -0.31 -14.76
CA ARG A 126 23.88 -0.58 -14.96
C ARG A 126 24.08 -1.81 -15.83
N ALA A 127 23.31 -2.88 -15.61
CA ALA A 127 23.35 -4.09 -16.41
C ALA A 127 22.99 -3.80 -17.88
N VAL A 128 21.95 -3.01 -18.13
CA VAL A 128 21.56 -2.60 -19.50
C VAL A 128 22.67 -1.79 -20.17
N ARG A 129 23.30 -0.85 -19.46
CA ARG A 129 24.47 -0.12 -20.00
C ARG A 129 25.66 -1.03 -20.30
N ALA A 130 25.78 -2.15 -19.59
CA ALA A 130 26.79 -3.18 -19.81
C ALA A 130 26.40 -4.21 -20.90
N GLY A 131 25.25 -4.04 -21.56
CA GLY A 131 24.81 -4.88 -22.69
C GLY A 131 23.71 -5.89 -22.36
N ALA A 132 23.16 -5.89 -21.14
CA ALA A 132 22.02 -6.75 -20.82
C ALA A 132 20.74 -6.30 -21.56
N PRO A 133 19.86 -7.22 -21.98
CA PRO A 133 18.59 -6.86 -22.60
C PRO A 133 17.68 -6.09 -21.64
N ALA A 134 17.18 -4.94 -22.08
CA ALA A 134 16.26 -4.11 -21.29
C ALA A 134 14.93 -4.82 -20.96
N ALA A 135 14.46 -5.70 -21.85
CA ALA A 135 13.25 -6.49 -21.63
C ALA A 135 13.42 -7.60 -20.58
N ALA A 136 14.67 -7.94 -20.21
CA ALA A 136 14.97 -8.92 -19.18
C ALA A 136 15.11 -8.30 -17.78
N GLN A 137 14.86 -7.00 -17.63
CA GLN A 137 14.95 -6.29 -16.36
C GLN A 137 13.56 -6.25 -15.71
N PRO A 138 13.28 -7.08 -14.69
CA PRO A 138 11.93 -7.27 -14.17
C PRO A 138 11.30 -6.01 -13.56
N ILE A 139 12.03 -5.29 -12.71
CA ILE A 139 11.47 -4.12 -12.00
C ILE A 139 11.34 -2.92 -12.92
N SER A 140 12.34 -2.68 -13.77
CA SER A 140 12.28 -1.62 -14.79
C SER A 140 11.19 -1.87 -15.84
N SER A 141 10.90 -3.13 -16.16
CA SER A 141 9.77 -3.47 -17.05
C SER A 141 8.43 -3.19 -16.36
N LEU A 142 8.31 -3.55 -15.08
CA LEU A 142 7.13 -3.23 -14.26
C LEU A 142 6.92 -1.72 -14.14
N HIS A 143 7.99 -0.92 -14.00
CA HIS A 143 7.88 0.55 -14.00
C HIS A 143 7.34 1.08 -15.33
N LYS A 144 7.86 0.62 -16.47
CA LYS A 144 7.34 1.02 -17.79
C LYS A 144 5.87 0.64 -17.98
N GLU A 145 5.49 -0.52 -17.45
CA GLU A 145 4.13 -1.00 -17.46
C GLU A 145 3.22 -0.08 -16.63
N TRP A 146 3.67 0.28 -15.42
CA TRP A 146 2.99 1.25 -14.56
C TRP A 146 2.83 2.62 -15.25
N GLN A 147 3.88 3.12 -15.91
CA GLN A 147 3.81 4.39 -16.64
C GLN A 147 2.77 4.36 -17.75
N ARG A 148 2.74 3.30 -18.55
CA ARG A 148 1.80 3.18 -19.67
C ARG A 148 0.34 3.14 -19.22
N VAL A 149 0.08 2.59 -18.04
CA VAL A 149 -1.26 2.19 -17.66
C VAL A 149 -1.87 3.09 -16.59
N LEU A 150 -1.07 3.62 -15.67
CA LEU A 150 -1.54 4.40 -14.52
C LEU A 150 -1.12 5.86 -14.55
N SER A 151 0.13 6.13 -14.87
CA SER A 151 0.69 7.47 -14.73
C SER A 151 1.85 7.66 -15.71
N PRO A 152 1.58 8.17 -16.92
CA PRO A 152 2.58 8.37 -17.96
C PRO A 152 3.79 9.20 -17.53
N GLU A 153 3.59 10.11 -16.57
CA GLU A 153 4.63 11.00 -16.05
C GLU A 153 5.35 10.46 -14.80
N ALA A 154 4.98 9.28 -14.28
CA ALA A 154 5.53 8.78 -13.01
C ALA A 154 7.03 8.47 -13.12
N ASP A 155 7.84 9.16 -12.32
CA ASP A 155 9.27 8.87 -12.21
C ASP A 155 9.55 7.61 -11.38
N GLU A 156 10.83 7.22 -11.27
CA GLU A 156 11.23 6.01 -10.53
C GLU A 156 10.93 6.10 -9.03
N GLN A 157 10.96 7.30 -8.45
CA GLN A 157 10.68 7.52 -7.02
C GLN A 157 9.19 7.32 -6.77
N GLN A 158 8.35 7.96 -7.57
CA GLN A 158 6.89 7.83 -7.52
C GLN A 158 6.46 6.39 -7.75
N PHE A 159 7.10 5.68 -8.69
CA PHE A 159 6.87 4.26 -8.90
C PHE A 159 7.24 3.43 -7.67
N ALA A 160 8.45 3.58 -7.13
CA ALA A 160 8.91 2.80 -5.99
C ALA A 160 8.05 3.04 -4.73
N ASP A 161 7.61 4.28 -4.51
CA ASP A 161 6.68 4.64 -3.44
C ASP A 161 5.30 3.99 -3.62
N GLY A 162 4.70 4.11 -4.81
CA GLY A 162 3.40 3.51 -5.12
C GLY A 162 3.45 1.99 -5.03
N PHE A 163 4.53 1.39 -5.52
CA PHE A 163 4.82 -0.04 -5.43
C PHE A 163 4.88 -0.52 -3.97
N ALA A 164 5.69 0.13 -3.14
CA ALA A 164 5.91 -0.30 -1.76
C ALA A 164 4.61 -0.20 -0.93
N GLN A 165 3.86 0.90 -1.10
CA GLN A 165 2.56 1.07 -0.45
C GLN A 165 1.57 0.01 -0.89
N THR A 166 1.45 -0.24 -2.20
CA THR A 166 0.50 -1.22 -2.75
C THR A 166 0.76 -2.61 -2.18
N VAL A 167 2.02 -3.07 -2.15
CA VAL A 167 2.38 -4.37 -1.58
C VAL A 167 2.02 -4.46 -0.10
N VAL A 168 2.40 -3.45 0.70
CA VAL A 168 2.17 -3.46 2.15
C VAL A 168 0.69 -3.45 2.48
N PHE A 169 -0.10 -2.62 1.80
CA PHE A 169 -1.54 -2.53 2.04
C PHE A 169 -2.30 -3.75 1.53
N ALA A 170 -1.87 -4.37 0.42
CA ALA A 170 -2.42 -5.66 0.01
C ALA A 170 -2.16 -6.76 1.06
N LEU A 171 -0.98 -6.78 1.68
CA LEU A 171 -0.66 -7.74 2.74
C LEU A 171 -1.43 -7.45 4.04
N VAL A 172 -1.60 -6.19 4.42
CA VAL A 172 -2.45 -5.79 5.56
C VAL A 172 -3.90 -6.20 5.31
N LEU A 173 -4.41 -5.98 4.10
CA LEU A 173 -5.73 -6.41 3.69
C LEU A 173 -5.88 -7.94 3.82
N ALA A 174 -4.91 -8.71 3.35
CA ALA A 174 -4.90 -10.16 3.51
C ALA A 174 -4.98 -10.57 4.99
N VAL A 175 -4.21 -9.92 5.87
CA VAL A 175 -4.28 -10.14 7.32
C VAL A 175 -5.68 -9.82 7.87
N SER A 176 -6.30 -8.73 7.40
CA SER A 176 -7.64 -8.33 7.85
C SER A 176 -8.74 -9.34 7.47
N GLU A 177 -8.53 -10.10 6.40
CA GLU A 177 -9.40 -11.18 5.93
C GLU A 177 -9.05 -12.54 6.53
N GLY A 178 -8.09 -12.60 7.46
CA GLY A 178 -7.67 -13.84 8.12
C GLY A 178 -6.74 -14.71 7.28
N VAL A 179 -6.10 -14.17 6.23
CA VAL A 179 -5.12 -14.90 5.43
C VAL A 179 -3.82 -15.07 6.22
N GLU A 180 -3.29 -16.30 6.27
CA GLU A 180 -2.02 -16.62 6.93
C GLU A 180 -0.79 -16.17 6.11
N VAL A 181 -0.59 -14.85 5.99
CA VAL A 181 0.44 -14.24 5.12
C VAL A 181 1.88 -14.68 5.39
N GLY A 182 2.18 -15.21 6.58
CA GLY A 182 3.50 -15.74 6.92
C GLY A 182 3.79 -17.16 6.38
N ARG A 183 2.74 -17.90 5.98
CA ARG A 183 2.86 -19.31 5.54
C ARG A 183 2.64 -19.50 4.05
N LEU A 184 1.96 -18.55 3.40
CA LEU A 184 1.63 -18.61 1.99
C LEU A 184 2.63 -17.81 1.15
N PRO A 185 2.97 -18.27 -0.07
CA PRO A 185 3.72 -17.45 -1.01
C PRO A 185 2.88 -16.27 -1.49
N LEU A 186 3.55 -15.20 -1.91
CA LEU A 186 2.88 -13.96 -2.32
C LEU A 186 1.85 -14.15 -3.45
N SER A 187 2.09 -15.11 -4.35
CA SER A 187 1.16 -15.46 -5.43
C SER A 187 -0.17 -16.03 -4.92
N GLU A 188 -0.15 -16.86 -3.88
CA GLU A 188 -1.38 -17.45 -3.31
C GLU A 188 -2.17 -16.42 -2.49
N ILE A 189 -1.47 -15.52 -1.79
CA ILE A 189 -2.10 -14.37 -1.12
C ILE A 189 -2.81 -13.51 -2.16
N ALA A 190 -2.15 -13.24 -3.29
CA ALA A 190 -2.68 -12.45 -4.38
C ALA A 190 -3.93 -13.09 -5.03
N GLU A 191 -3.92 -14.40 -5.24
CA GLU A 191 -5.06 -15.17 -5.75
C GLU A 191 -6.27 -15.09 -4.80
N THR A 192 -6.02 -15.24 -3.49
CA THR A 192 -7.07 -15.14 -2.45
C THR A 192 -7.73 -13.77 -2.47
N LEU A 193 -6.94 -12.70 -2.55
CA LEU A 193 -7.44 -11.34 -2.62
C LEU A 193 -8.19 -11.05 -3.92
N THR A 194 -7.76 -11.61 -5.05
CA THR A 194 -8.34 -11.33 -6.37
C THR A 194 -9.84 -11.66 -6.45
N GLY A 195 -10.32 -12.63 -5.68
CA GLY A 195 -11.73 -13.02 -5.67
C GLY A 195 -12.68 -11.96 -5.09
N GLN A 196 -12.22 -11.15 -4.13
CA GLN A 196 -13.05 -10.15 -3.43
C GLN A 196 -12.58 -8.71 -3.67
N TYR A 197 -11.27 -8.51 -3.78
CA TYR A 197 -10.57 -7.23 -3.88
C TYR A 197 -9.75 -7.23 -5.15
N GLY A 198 -10.46 -7.20 -6.28
CA GLY A 198 -9.91 -7.53 -7.57
C GLY A 198 -8.64 -6.75 -7.90
N VAL A 199 -8.65 -5.43 -7.77
CA VAL A 199 -7.47 -4.61 -8.11
C VAL A 199 -6.30 -4.93 -7.18
N MET A 200 -6.50 -4.97 -5.87
CA MET A 200 -5.42 -5.24 -4.91
C MET A 200 -4.78 -6.62 -5.08
N GLY A 201 -5.60 -7.67 -5.20
CA GLY A 201 -5.08 -9.01 -5.43
C GLY A 201 -4.27 -9.07 -6.73
N ARG A 202 -4.73 -8.43 -7.79
CA ARG A 202 -4.07 -8.47 -9.09
C ARG A 202 -2.82 -7.58 -9.14
N SER A 203 -2.81 -6.44 -8.43
CA SER A 203 -1.61 -5.65 -8.19
C SER A 203 -0.55 -6.44 -7.42
N LEU A 204 -0.95 -7.29 -6.47
CA LEU A 204 -0.01 -8.16 -5.76
C LEU A 204 0.52 -9.28 -6.67
N SER A 205 -0.32 -9.87 -7.53
CA SER A 205 0.09 -10.87 -8.52
C SER A 205 1.14 -10.33 -9.50
N LEU A 206 0.96 -9.07 -9.93
CA LEU A 206 1.88 -8.34 -10.80
C LEU A 206 3.29 -8.25 -10.24
N VAL A 207 3.40 -8.12 -8.92
CA VAL A 207 4.66 -7.91 -8.21
C VAL A 207 5.33 -9.25 -7.85
N ALA A 208 4.55 -10.30 -7.64
CA ALA A 208 5.05 -11.56 -7.09
C ALA A 208 6.11 -12.27 -7.94
N GLN A 209 6.08 -12.15 -9.27
CA GLN A 209 7.08 -12.73 -10.16
C GLN A 209 8.31 -11.81 -10.34
N PRO A 210 8.16 -10.51 -10.68
CA PRO A 210 9.30 -9.60 -10.88
C PRO A 210 10.28 -9.51 -9.71
N ILE A 211 9.81 -9.66 -8.47
CA ILE A 211 10.67 -9.53 -7.29
C ILE A 211 11.50 -10.78 -6.98
N ARG A 212 11.21 -11.93 -7.61
CA ARG A 212 11.85 -13.20 -7.23
C ARG A 212 13.36 -13.13 -7.37
N SER A 213 14.07 -13.65 -6.38
CA SER A 213 15.54 -13.65 -6.32
C SER A 213 16.17 -12.26 -6.31
N THR A 214 15.43 -11.24 -5.87
CA THR A 214 15.94 -9.87 -5.68
C THR A 214 15.89 -9.47 -4.19
N PRO A 215 16.66 -8.46 -3.76
CA PRO A 215 16.53 -7.88 -2.41
C PRO A 215 15.12 -7.40 -2.07
N VAL A 216 14.32 -7.01 -3.08
CA VAL A 216 12.91 -6.64 -2.91
C VAL A 216 12.10 -7.79 -2.32
N GLN A 217 12.34 -9.04 -2.74
CA GLN A 217 11.70 -10.22 -2.15
C GLN A 217 12.01 -10.34 -0.66
N THR A 218 13.27 -10.12 -0.25
CA THR A 218 13.67 -10.19 1.16
C THR A 218 12.98 -9.13 2.01
N ALA A 219 12.79 -7.91 1.48
CA ALA A 219 12.01 -6.88 2.14
C ALA A 219 10.54 -7.30 2.31
N VAL A 220 9.92 -7.85 1.25
CA VAL A 220 8.54 -8.37 1.32
C VAL A 220 8.41 -9.52 2.32
N GLU A 221 9.36 -10.46 2.34
CA GLU A 221 9.38 -11.57 3.30
C GLU A 221 9.54 -11.09 4.76
N THR A 222 10.28 -10.00 4.97
CA THR A 222 10.39 -9.37 6.29
C THR A 222 9.06 -8.75 6.72
N ILE A 223 8.36 -8.10 5.78
CA ILE A 223 7.03 -7.53 6.00
C ILE A 223 6.02 -8.64 6.32
N THR A 224 5.94 -9.70 5.51
CA THR A 224 5.00 -10.82 5.74
C THR A 224 5.29 -11.55 7.05
N ARG A 225 6.57 -11.76 7.38
CA ARG A 225 6.97 -12.34 8.67
C ARG A 225 6.49 -11.48 9.83
N THR A 226 6.62 -10.17 9.72
CA THR A 226 6.19 -9.24 10.78
C THR A 226 4.67 -9.18 10.90
N LEU A 227 3.97 -9.15 9.76
CA LEU A 227 2.51 -9.19 9.68
C LEU A 227 1.92 -10.51 10.22
N SER A 228 2.68 -11.61 10.20
CA SER A 228 2.23 -12.90 10.75
C SER A 228 1.98 -12.88 12.27
N ALA A 229 2.47 -11.85 12.99
CA ALA A 229 2.22 -11.67 14.41
C ALA A 229 1.07 -10.68 14.72
N VAL A 230 0.35 -10.19 13.70
CA VAL A 230 -0.77 -9.27 13.88
C VAL A 230 -2.00 -10.02 14.36
N ASP A 231 -2.55 -9.59 15.49
CA ASP A 231 -3.85 -10.02 15.97
C ASP A 231 -4.92 -9.02 15.49
N TRP A 232 -5.38 -9.22 14.26
CA TRP A 232 -6.37 -8.31 13.66
C TRP A 232 -7.70 -8.32 14.41
N GLY A 233 -8.13 -9.49 14.90
CA GLY A 233 -9.38 -9.64 15.64
C GLY A 233 -9.39 -8.77 16.91
N HIS A 234 -8.29 -8.82 17.67
CA HIS A 234 -8.12 -7.97 18.84
C HIS A 234 -8.01 -6.48 18.49
N MET A 235 -7.31 -6.12 17.40
CA MET A 235 -7.17 -4.73 16.97
C MET A 235 -8.48 -4.10 16.49
N ALA A 236 -9.29 -4.88 15.76
CA ALA A 236 -10.54 -4.44 15.19
C ALA A 236 -11.54 -4.12 16.29
N ASP A 237 -11.69 -5.00 17.29
CA ASP A 237 -12.62 -4.81 18.42
C ASP A 237 -14.02 -4.33 17.96
N GLY A 238 -14.50 -4.89 16.84
CA GLY A 238 -15.78 -4.52 16.22
C GLY A 238 -15.80 -3.18 15.46
N ARG A 239 -14.67 -2.47 15.33
CA ARG A 239 -14.55 -1.22 14.56
C ARG A 239 -14.26 -1.50 13.09
N SER A 240 -15.14 -0.99 12.21
CA SER A 240 -14.97 -1.08 10.76
C SER A 240 -14.09 0.01 10.14
N ASP A 241 -13.73 1.03 10.91
CA ASP A 241 -12.84 2.11 10.48
C ASP A 241 -11.35 1.84 10.77
N LEU A 242 -11.00 0.66 11.33
CA LEU A 242 -9.63 0.34 11.73
C LEU A 242 -8.62 0.51 10.59
N TYR A 243 -8.97 0.03 9.39
CA TYR A 243 -8.09 0.11 8.24
C TYR A 243 -7.86 1.55 7.77
N LEU A 244 -8.86 2.42 7.91
CA LEU A 244 -8.73 3.84 7.61
C LEU A 244 -7.75 4.51 8.58
N HIS A 245 -7.96 4.32 9.88
CA HIS A 245 -7.06 4.86 10.90
C HIS A 245 -5.63 4.32 10.72
N LEU A 246 -5.49 3.05 10.34
CA LEU A 246 -4.21 2.46 9.99
C LEU A 246 -3.57 3.17 8.80
N TYR A 247 -4.29 3.35 7.70
CA TYR A 247 -3.79 4.04 6.50
C TYR A 247 -3.34 5.48 6.82
N GLU A 248 -4.14 6.22 7.60
CA GLU A 248 -3.85 7.60 7.97
C GLU A 248 -2.59 7.73 8.85
N HIS A 249 -2.51 6.90 9.88
CA HIS A 249 -1.35 6.88 10.77
C HIS A 249 -0.10 6.39 10.01
N PHE A 250 -0.27 5.40 9.13
CA PHE A 250 0.79 4.88 8.28
C PHE A 250 1.38 5.97 7.38
N LEU A 251 0.57 6.71 6.62
CA LEU A 251 1.09 7.75 5.73
C LEU A 251 1.89 8.80 6.49
N ARG A 252 1.45 9.17 7.70
CA ARG A 252 2.17 10.12 8.55
C ARG A 252 3.54 9.58 8.98
N ALA A 253 3.65 8.30 9.31
CA ALA A 253 4.88 7.67 9.76
C ALA A 253 5.82 7.26 8.61
N TYR A 254 5.25 6.92 7.46
CA TYR A 254 5.95 6.46 6.27
C TYR A 254 6.65 7.61 5.55
N ASP A 255 5.90 8.66 5.17
CA ASP A 255 6.45 9.80 4.45
C ASP A 255 5.57 11.07 4.61
N PRO A 256 5.97 12.00 5.51
CA PRO A 256 5.27 13.26 5.71
C PRO A 256 5.23 14.18 4.48
N ALA A 257 6.20 14.08 3.57
CA ALA A 257 6.25 14.88 2.35
C ALA A 257 5.28 14.34 1.30
N LEU A 258 5.19 13.01 1.15
CA LEU A 258 4.12 12.35 0.39
C LEU A 258 2.74 12.71 0.92
N LYS A 259 2.54 12.80 2.24
CA LYS A 259 1.26 13.28 2.80
C LYS A 259 0.88 14.69 2.32
N GLN A 260 1.86 15.59 2.22
CA GLN A 260 1.63 16.95 1.70
C GLN A 260 1.43 16.96 0.18
N ALA A 261 2.20 16.16 -0.56
CA ALA A 261 2.18 16.10 -2.02
C ALA A 261 1.02 15.30 -2.60
N SER A 262 0.54 14.26 -1.91
CA SER A 262 -0.61 13.44 -2.34
C SER A 262 -1.91 14.22 -2.34
N GLY A 263 -1.94 15.39 -1.68
CA GLY A 263 -3.13 16.23 -1.58
C GLY A 263 -4.29 15.52 -0.89
N SER A 264 -4.04 14.41 -0.18
CA SER A 264 -5.03 13.63 0.57
C SER A 264 -5.46 14.41 1.82
N TYR A 265 -6.08 15.57 1.60
CA TYR A 265 -6.78 16.32 2.63
C TYR A 265 -8.03 15.54 2.98
N TYR A 266 -7.98 14.92 4.15
CA TYR A 266 -9.13 14.25 4.71
C TYR A 266 -10.24 15.26 4.92
N THR A 267 -11.36 15.09 4.19
CA THR A 267 -12.58 15.85 4.47
C THR A 267 -13.16 15.32 5.77
N PRO A 268 -13.35 16.14 6.82
CA PRO A 268 -13.98 15.71 8.07
C PRO A 268 -15.30 15.00 7.80
N VAL A 269 -15.55 13.87 8.47
CA VAL A 269 -16.72 13.02 8.20
C VAL A 269 -18.02 13.80 8.41
N GLU A 270 -18.06 14.69 9.40
CA GLU A 270 -19.22 15.53 9.69
C GLU A 270 -19.54 16.47 8.54
N LEU A 271 -18.51 16.99 7.86
CA LEU A 271 -18.68 17.82 6.66
C LEU A 271 -19.16 16.98 5.48
N VAL A 272 -18.59 15.79 5.29
CA VAL A 272 -19.02 14.87 4.24
C VAL A 272 -20.47 14.47 4.42
N ASP A 273 -20.88 14.07 5.62
CA ASP A 273 -22.24 13.66 5.95
C ASP A 273 -23.23 14.80 5.73
N ALA A 274 -22.86 16.04 6.07
CA ALA A 274 -23.67 17.22 5.77
C ALA A 274 -23.83 17.43 4.25
N MET A 275 -22.74 17.35 3.48
CA MET A 275 -22.79 17.50 2.02
C MET A 275 -23.62 16.41 1.35
N VAL A 276 -23.50 15.15 1.79
CA VAL A 276 -24.31 14.04 1.29
C VAL A 276 -25.79 14.25 1.64
N SER A 277 -26.09 14.77 2.83
CA SER A 277 -27.46 15.08 3.24
C SER A 277 -28.06 16.19 2.37
N TRP A 278 -27.31 17.26 2.10
CA TRP A 278 -27.76 18.33 1.19
C TRP A 278 -27.93 17.86 -0.26
N ALA A 279 -27.06 16.97 -0.73
CA ALA A 279 -27.21 16.37 -2.05
C ALA A 279 -28.50 15.53 -2.14
N ASP A 280 -28.80 14.73 -1.11
CA ASP A 280 -30.03 13.95 -1.01
C ASP A 280 -31.28 14.85 -1.00
N GLU A 281 -31.26 15.96 -0.25
CA GLU A 281 -32.33 16.97 -0.23
C GLU A 281 -32.50 17.63 -1.61
N ALA A 282 -31.41 18.06 -2.25
CA ALA A 282 -31.47 18.67 -3.58
C ALA A 282 -32.04 17.72 -4.64
N VAL A 283 -31.72 16.43 -4.58
CA VAL A 283 -32.29 15.39 -5.45
C VAL A 283 -33.81 15.27 -5.23
N ARG A 284 -34.28 15.35 -3.98
CA ARG A 284 -35.71 15.31 -3.65
C ARG A 284 -36.46 16.54 -4.15
N GLU A 285 -35.95 17.71 -3.81
CA GLU A 285 -36.65 18.98 -4.00
C GLU A 285 -36.54 19.52 -5.43
N HIS A 286 -35.39 19.33 -6.08
CA HIS A 286 -35.10 19.97 -7.37
C HIS A 286 -35.11 18.99 -8.55
N LEU A 287 -34.86 17.70 -8.32
CA LEU A 287 -34.91 16.67 -9.37
C LEU A 287 -36.21 15.83 -9.34
N GLY A 288 -37.13 16.14 -8.42
CA GLY A 288 -38.43 15.48 -8.30
C GLY A 288 -38.35 14.01 -7.91
N ARG A 289 -37.27 13.60 -7.23
CA ARG A 289 -37.03 12.21 -6.84
C ARG A 289 -37.36 12.03 -5.37
N ALA A 290 -38.59 11.67 -5.05
CA ALA A 290 -39.07 11.59 -3.67
C ALA A 290 -38.23 10.69 -2.74
N ARG A 291 -37.55 9.66 -3.30
CA ARG A 291 -36.66 8.76 -2.55
C ARG A 291 -35.20 9.27 -2.45
N GLY A 292 -34.91 10.47 -2.94
CA GLY A 292 -33.57 11.06 -2.90
C GLY A 292 -32.52 10.18 -3.56
N LEU A 293 -31.38 10.00 -2.89
CA LEU A 293 -30.29 9.12 -3.34
C LEU A 293 -30.71 7.64 -3.44
N ARG A 294 -31.79 7.20 -2.78
CA ARG A 294 -32.31 5.82 -2.95
C ARG A 294 -33.08 5.62 -4.25
N ASP A 295 -33.42 6.68 -4.97
CA ASP A 295 -34.15 6.54 -6.23
C ASP A 295 -33.34 5.72 -7.26
N PRO A 296 -33.93 4.66 -7.87
CA PRO A 296 -33.20 3.73 -8.74
C PRO A 296 -32.49 4.35 -9.94
N VAL A 297 -32.87 5.56 -10.36
CA VAL A 297 -32.22 6.24 -11.49
C VAL A 297 -31.26 7.34 -11.07
N THR A 298 -30.95 7.48 -9.78
CA THR A 298 -30.00 8.50 -9.28
C THR A 298 -28.60 7.90 -9.16
N SER A 299 -27.80 8.00 -10.20
CA SER A 299 -26.39 7.60 -10.15
C SER A 299 -25.53 8.69 -9.49
N VAL A 300 -24.59 8.27 -8.64
CA VAL A 300 -23.69 9.15 -7.89
C VAL A 300 -22.25 8.84 -8.25
N ILE A 301 -21.43 9.87 -8.51
CA ILE A 301 -19.98 9.71 -8.72
C ILE A 301 -19.17 10.60 -7.77
N ASP A 302 -18.09 10.05 -7.23
CA ASP A 302 -16.97 10.84 -6.71
C ASP A 302 -15.78 10.79 -7.69
N PRO A 303 -15.47 11.91 -8.38
CA PRO A 303 -14.43 11.96 -9.41
C PRO A 303 -13.01 12.05 -8.84
N ALA A 304 -12.85 12.20 -7.53
CA ALA A 304 -11.56 12.24 -6.84
C ALA A 304 -11.71 11.58 -5.48
N MET A 305 -12.09 10.30 -5.50
CA MET A 305 -12.66 9.65 -4.32
C MET A 305 -11.69 9.47 -3.16
N GLY A 306 -10.38 9.55 -3.41
CA GLY A 306 -9.36 9.32 -2.39
C GLY A 306 -9.58 7.96 -1.74
N THR A 307 -9.69 7.96 -0.41
CA THR A 307 -9.95 6.76 0.39
C THR A 307 -11.44 6.39 0.48
N GLY A 308 -12.32 6.98 -0.34
CA GLY A 308 -13.73 6.59 -0.46
C GLY A 308 -14.67 7.18 0.58
N THR A 309 -14.34 8.33 1.18
CA THR A 309 -15.14 8.91 2.27
C THR A 309 -16.54 9.35 1.82
N TYR A 310 -16.70 10.01 0.65
CA TYR A 310 -18.02 10.36 0.12
C TYR A 310 -18.82 9.13 -0.31
N PRO A 311 -18.29 8.17 -1.11
CA PRO A 311 -18.99 6.93 -1.42
C PRO A 311 -19.49 6.19 -0.17
N LEU A 312 -18.69 6.14 0.90
CA LEU A 312 -19.08 5.50 2.15
C LEU A 312 -20.24 6.22 2.85
N SER A 313 -20.17 7.55 2.93
CA SER A 313 -21.24 8.37 3.52
C SER A 313 -22.54 8.25 2.72
N VAL A 314 -22.47 8.18 1.38
CA VAL A 314 -23.64 7.89 0.53
C VAL A 314 -24.29 6.58 0.91
N LEU A 315 -23.53 5.48 1.02
CA LEU A 315 -24.06 4.17 1.44
C LEU A 315 -24.72 4.22 2.82
N ARG A 316 -24.09 4.91 3.78
CA ARG A 316 -24.64 5.08 5.14
C ARG A 316 -25.94 5.88 5.12
N ARG A 317 -26.01 6.96 4.33
CA ARG A 317 -27.22 7.79 4.16
C ARG A 317 -28.37 6.98 3.58
N VAL A 318 -28.15 6.23 2.49
CA VAL A 318 -29.23 5.41 1.90
C VAL A 318 -29.68 4.28 2.82
N ALA A 319 -28.76 3.66 3.56
CA ALA A 319 -29.07 2.63 4.54
C ALA A 319 -29.95 3.19 5.68
N ALA A 320 -29.55 4.33 6.25
CA ALA A 320 -30.26 4.99 7.34
C ALA A 320 -31.64 5.49 6.91
N ASP A 321 -31.76 6.10 5.72
CA ASP A 321 -33.01 6.61 5.18
C ASP A 321 -34.01 5.46 4.88
N ALA A 322 -33.53 4.34 4.33
CA ALA A 322 -34.36 3.15 4.13
C ALA A 322 -34.81 2.52 5.46
N ALA A 323 -33.90 2.43 6.43
CA ALA A 323 -34.20 1.90 7.75
C ALA A 323 -35.23 2.76 8.51
N ALA A 324 -35.17 4.08 8.34
CA ALA A 324 -36.12 5.02 8.94
C ALA A 324 -37.53 4.87 8.33
N GLU A 325 -37.63 4.62 7.02
CA GLU A 325 -38.92 4.51 6.33
C GLU A 325 -39.57 3.12 6.47
N TYR A 326 -38.78 2.05 6.37
CA TYR A 326 -39.29 0.69 6.24
C TYR A 326 -38.79 -0.27 7.33
N GLY A 327 -38.02 0.23 8.30
CA GLY A 327 -37.42 -0.55 9.38
C GLY A 327 -36.05 -1.14 9.04
N PRO A 328 -35.30 -1.65 10.03
CA PRO A 328 -33.89 -2.03 9.87
C PRO A 328 -33.59 -3.02 8.75
N GLY A 329 -34.54 -3.91 8.41
CA GLY A 329 -34.38 -4.90 7.36
C GLY A 329 -34.28 -4.33 5.94
N ALA A 330 -34.69 -3.08 5.71
CA ALA A 330 -34.66 -2.45 4.39
C ALA A 330 -33.28 -1.88 4.01
N ALA A 331 -32.34 -1.76 4.96
CA ALA A 331 -31.01 -1.22 4.71
C ALA A 331 -30.21 -2.05 3.70
N ALA A 332 -30.25 -3.38 3.82
CA ALA A 332 -29.51 -4.29 2.95
C ALA A 332 -29.91 -4.14 1.48
N GLU A 333 -31.21 -4.05 1.18
CA GLU A 333 -31.73 -3.87 -0.17
C GLU A 333 -31.35 -2.49 -0.73
N ALA A 334 -31.48 -1.44 0.08
CA ALA A 334 -31.12 -0.08 -0.33
C ALA A 334 -29.62 0.05 -0.66
N VAL A 335 -28.76 -0.55 0.16
CA VAL A 335 -27.31 -0.59 -0.09
C VAL A 335 -26.97 -1.40 -1.34
N SER A 336 -27.59 -2.58 -1.51
CA SER A 336 -27.41 -3.42 -2.72
C SER A 336 -27.82 -2.69 -3.99
N SER A 337 -28.90 -1.90 -3.94
CA SER A 337 -29.34 -1.07 -5.06
C SER A 337 -28.38 0.09 -5.33
N MET A 338 -27.94 0.79 -4.29
CA MET A 338 -27.06 1.97 -4.42
C MET A 338 -25.68 1.60 -4.93
N VAL A 339 -25.06 0.52 -4.42
CA VAL A 339 -23.70 0.13 -4.83
C VAL A 339 -23.61 -0.18 -6.33
N GLY A 340 -24.72 -0.64 -6.93
CA GLY A 340 -24.83 -0.88 -8.38
C GLY A 340 -24.84 0.39 -9.24
N ARG A 341 -24.93 1.59 -8.64
CA ARG A 341 -24.98 2.90 -9.30
C ARG A 341 -24.17 3.98 -8.55
N LEU A 342 -23.21 3.55 -7.74
CA LEU A 342 -22.27 4.39 -7.02
C LEU A 342 -20.88 4.24 -7.66
N TYR A 343 -20.38 5.32 -8.22
CA TYR A 343 -19.15 5.36 -9.01
C TYR A 343 -18.06 6.12 -8.25
N GLY A 344 -16.80 5.69 -8.42
CA GLY A 344 -15.65 6.38 -7.86
C GLY A 344 -14.46 6.30 -8.79
N ILE A 345 -13.72 7.40 -8.95
CA ILE A 345 -12.47 7.44 -9.70
C ILE A 345 -11.38 8.00 -8.79
N GLU A 346 -10.24 7.33 -8.77
CA GLU A 346 -9.05 7.77 -8.04
C GLU A 346 -7.80 7.57 -8.88
N LEU A 347 -6.88 8.54 -8.85
CA LEU A 347 -5.64 8.48 -9.61
C LEU A 347 -4.64 7.51 -8.97
N GLN A 348 -4.59 7.46 -7.64
CA GLN A 348 -3.60 6.70 -6.90
C GLN A 348 -4.13 5.32 -6.48
N SER A 349 -3.37 4.26 -6.78
CA SER A 349 -3.73 2.88 -6.41
C SER A 349 -3.92 2.68 -4.91
N GLY A 350 -3.10 3.33 -4.06
CA GLY A 350 -3.17 3.22 -2.60
C GLY A 350 -4.52 3.68 -2.03
N PRO A 351 -4.89 4.97 -2.16
CA PRO A 351 -6.20 5.48 -1.75
C PRO A 351 -7.37 4.72 -2.40
N PHE A 352 -7.27 4.38 -3.68
CA PHE A 352 -8.27 3.57 -4.38
C PHE A 352 -8.59 2.27 -3.64
N SER A 353 -7.55 1.55 -3.23
CA SER A 353 -7.74 0.26 -2.55
C SER A 353 -8.29 0.40 -1.14
N VAL A 354 -7.98 1.52 -0.46
CA VAL A 354 -8.62 1.87 0.81
C VAL A 354 -10.12 2.10 0.59
N ALA A 355 -10.50 2.78 -0.50
CA ALA A 355 -11.89 2.98 -0.86
C ALA A 355 -12.60 1.65 -1.15
N GLU A 356 -12.01 0.79 -2.01
CA GLU A 356 -12.57 -0.53 -2.37
C GLU A 356 -12.83 -1.39 -1.13
N LEU A 357 -11.90 -1.39 -0.17
CA LEU A 357 -12.05 -2.12 1.09
C LEU A 357 -13.18 -1.55 1.96
N ARG A 358 -13.15 -0.24 2.24
CA ARG A 358 -14.15 0.39 3.12
C ARG A 358 -15.56 0.19 2.61
N ILE A 359 -15.72 0.19 1.30
CA ILE A 359 -17.02 0.05 0.64
C ILE A 359 -17.46 -1.40 0.66
N SER A 360 -16.57 -2.34 0.37
CA SER A 360 -16.84 -3.78 0.52
C SER A 360 -17.25 -4.14 1.96
N GLN A 361 -16.56 -3.59 2.97
CA GLN A 361 -16.89 -3.78 4.38
C GLN A 361 -18.26 -3.18 4.72
N ALA A 362 -18.55 -1.96 4.28
CA ALA A 362 -19.85 -1.32 4.51
C ALA A 362 -21.02 -2.11 3.88
N VAL A 363 -20.81 -2.67 2.68
CA VAL A 363 -21.81 -3.56 2.04
C VAL A 363 -22.02 -4.82 2.88
N LYS A 364 -20.93 -5.46 3.35
CA LYS A 364 -20.99 -6.66 4.20
C LYS A 364 -21.67 -6.40 5.54
N GLU A 365 -21.34 -5.29 6.21
CA GLU A 365 -21.93 -4.86 7.48
C GLU A 365 -23.43 -4.56 7.36
N ALA A 366 -23.86 -4.01 6.22
CA ALA A 366 -25.27 -3.80 5.93
C ALA A 366 -26.03 -5.11 5.63
N GLY A 367 -25.34 -6.26 5.53
CA GLY A 367 -25.93 -7.52 5.06
C GLY A 367 -26.36 -7.47 3.59
N ALA A 368 -25.77 -6.57 2.82
CA ALA A 368 -26.08 -6.35 1.41
C ALA A 368 -25.24 -7.25 0.49
N SER A 369 -25.71 -7.43 -0.73
CA SER A 369 -25.01 -8.21 -1.75
C SER A 369 -24.11 -7.31 -2.59
N MET A 370 -22.87 -7.77 -2.83
CA MET A 370 -21.98 -7.14 -3.81
C MET A 370 -22.53 -7.33 -5.23
N PRO A 371 -22.38 -6.35 -6.14
CA PRO A 371 -22.69 -6.54 -7.55
C PRO A 371 -21.86 -7.68 -8.15
N SER A 372 -22.46 -8.50 -9.02
CA SER A 372 -21.74 -9.56 -9.74
C SER A 372 -20.62 -9.03 -10.65
N THR A 373 -20.73 -7.75 -11.05
CA THR A 373 -19.74 -7.03 -11.85
C THR A 373 -18.63 -6.37 -11.02
N GLY A 374 -18.66 -6.50 -9.69
CA GLY A 374 -17.77 -5.78 -8.78
C GLY A 374 -18.20 -4.34 -8.49
N LEU A 375 -17.46 -3.65 -7.62
CA LEU A 375 -17.67 -2.24 -7.32
C LEU A 375 -17.37 -1.38 -8.54
N ARG A 376 -18.15 -0.31 -8.74
CA ARG A 376 -17.93 0.64 -9.85
C ARG A 376 -16.89 1.71 -9.48
N MET A 377 -15.76 1.25 -8.96
CA MET A 377 -14.64 2.09 -8.57
C MET A 377 -13.49 1.80 -9.50
N PHE A 378 -12.79 2.85 -9.95
CA PHE A 378 -11.77 2.72 -10.97
C PHE A 378 -10.52 3.50 -10.64
N VAL A 379 -9.36 2.97 -11.05
CA VAL A 379 -8.10 3.71 -11.06
C VAL A 379 -7.96 4.41 -12.40
N GLY A 380 -7.85 5.74 -12.39
CA GLY A 380 -7.70 6.53 -13.62
C GLY A 380 -7.65 8.03 -13.38
N ASP A 381 -7.27 8.77 -14.41
CA ASP A 381 -7.31 10.24 -14.39
C ASP A 381 -8.68 10.74 -14.85
N THR A 382 -9.41 11.39 -13.93
CA THR A 382 -10.72 11.96 -14.22
C THR A 382 -10.65 13.10 -15.23
N LEU A 383 -9.53 13.81 -15.33
CA LEU A 383 -9.33 14.93 -16.26
C LEU A 383 -8.83 14.51 -17.64
N GLU A 384 -8.36 13.28 -17.80
CA GLU A 384 -7.91 12.76 -19.08
C GLU A 384 -9.03 12.77 -20.13
N ASP A 385 -8.70 12.98 -21.41
CA ASP A 385 -9.67 12.86 -22.49
C ASP A 385 -10.18 11.41 -22.59
N PRO A 386 -11.47 11.14 -22.34
CA PRO A 386 -11.99 9.79 -22.42
C PRO A 386 -12.02 9.25 -23.86
N ALA A 387 -11.87 10.07 -24.89
CA ALA A 387 -11.75 9.61 -26.28
C ALA A 387 -10.32 9.19 -26.66
N ALA A 388 -9.32 9.45 -25.81
CA ALA A 388 -7.94 9.03 -26.04
C ALA A 388 -7.82 7.50 -25.91
N THR A 389 -7.90 6.79 -27.03
CA THR A 389 -7.76 5.34 -27.12
C THR A 389 -6.42 4.89 -26.54
N ALA A 390 -6.43 4.02 -25.54
CA ALA A 390 -5.24 3.23 -25.21
C ALA A 390 -5.06 2.22 -26.34
N ALA A 391 -3.98 2.32 -27.12
CA ALA A 391 -3.61 1.23 -28.02
C ALA A 391 -3.18 0.04 -27.16
N ASP A 392 -3.99 -1.02 -27.15
CA ASP A 392 -3.79 -2.29 -26.41
C ASP A 392 -2.62 -3.14 -26.95
N GLU A 393 -1.88 -2.67 -27.96
CA GLU A 393 -0.85 -3.45 -28.63
C GLU A 393 0.39 -3.64 -27.75
N GLY A 394 0.52 -4.83 -27.15
CA GLY A 394 1.75 -5.30 -26.50
C GLY A 394 1.81 -5.11 -24.98
N LEU A 395 0.66 -4.90 -24.31
CA LEU A 395 0.57 -4.95 -22.85
C LEU A 395 0.65 -6.41 -22.36
N SER A 396 1.26 -6.63 -21.18
CA SER A 396 1.17 -7.93 -20.52
C SER A 396 -0.29 -8.20 -20.13
N TRP A 397 -0.66 -9.47 -19.90
CA TRP A 397 -1.99 -9.85 -19.39
C TRP A 397 -2.44 -9.00 -18.20
N ASN A 398 -1.49 -8.63 -17.35
CA ASN A 398 -1.76 -7.88 -16.13
C ASN A 398 -1.85 -6.35 -16.36
N ALA A 399 -1.08 -5.78 -17.29
CA ALA A 399 -1.30 -4.40 -17.75
C ALA A 399 -2.65 -4.23 -18.42
N GLY A 400 -3.11 -5.25 -19.15
CA GLY A 400 -4.43 -5.25 -19.76
C GLY A 400 -5.55 -4.98 -18.75
N LEU A 401 -5.37 -5.32 -17.48
CA LEU A 401 -6.38 -5.18 -16.44
C LEU A 401 -6.42 -3.79 -15.78
N ILE A 402 -5.27 -3.18 -15.50
CA ILE A 402 -5.27 -1.78 -15.05
C ILE A 402 -5.65 -0.88 -16.24
N ALA A 403 -5.29 -1.28 -17.47
CA ALA A 403 -5.80 -0.65 -18.68
C ALA A 403 -7.32 -0.81 -18.78
N GLN A 404 -7.87 -1.97 -18.42
CA GLN A 404 -9.32 -2.15 -18.28
C GLN A 404 -9.92 -1.18 -17.23
N GLN A 405 -9.28 -0.96 -16.08
CA GLN A 405 -9.77 0.03 -15.09
C GLN A 405 -9.83 1.45 -15.69
N ARG A 406 -8.78 1.87 -16.41
CA ARG A 406 -8.75 3.15 -17.12
C ARG A 406 -9.80 3.22 -18.24
N VAL A 407 -9.98 2.14 -19.00
CA VAL A 407 -11.00 2.02 -20.06
C VAL A 407 -12.40 2.13 -19.47
N GLU A 408 -12.66 1.44 -18.36
CA GLU A 408 -13.94 1.52 -17.66
C GLU A 408 -14.17 2.91 -17.05
N ALA A 409 -13.16 3.54 -16.46
CA ALA A 409 -13.25 4.93 -16.00
C ALA A 409 -13.64 5.86 -17.15
N ASN A 410 -13.01 5.71 -18.32
CA ASN A 410 -13.33 6.48 -19.51
C ASN A 410 -14.71 6.14 -20.10
N ARG A 411 -15.17 4.87 -20.01
CA ARG A 411 -16.54 4.46 -20.36
C ARG A 411 -17.55 5.15 -19.45
N VAL A 412 -17.31 5.16 -18.14
CA VAL A 412 -18.18 5.85 -17.16
C VAL A 412 -18.29 7.33 -17.49
N LYS A 413 -17.16 7.99 -17.79
CA LYS A 413 -17.13 9.41 -18.16
C LYS A 413 -17.94 9.75 -19.43
N ARG A 414 -18.05 8.83 -20.39
CA ARG A 414 -18.77 9.06 -21.66
C ARG A 414 -20.22 8.59 -21.64
N ASP A 415 -20.47 7.42 -21.06
CA ASP A 415 -21.65 6.62 -21.38
C ASP A 415 -22.61 6.48 -20.20
N GLU A 416 -22.17 6.71 -18.96
CA GLU A 416 -23.02 6.56 -17.77
C GLU A 416 -23.78 7.85 -17.47
N ASN A 417 -25.09 7.73 -17.26
CA ASN A 417 -25.94 8.87 -16.94
C ASN A 417 -25.85 9.18 -15.44
N ILE A 418 -24.97 10.12 -15.06
CA ILE A 418 -24.73 10.54 -13.66
C ILE A 418 -25.61 11.74 -13.30
N GLN A 419 -26.29 11.69 -12.14
CA GLN A 419 -27.15 12.78 -11.65
C GLN A 419 -26.49 13.58 -10.53
N VAL A 420 -25.65 12.93 -9.72
CA VAL A 420 -24.96 13.57 -8.59
C VAL A 420 -23.45 13.39 -8.74
N VAL A 421 -22.74 14.51 -8.79
CA VAL A 421 -21.27 14.56 -8.68
C VAL A 421 -20.95 15.16 -7.32
N ILE A 422 -20.25 14.42 -6.47
CA ILE A 422 -19.94 14.85 -5.10
C ILE A 422 -18.54 14.39 -4.72
N GLY A 423 -17.77 15.23 -4.04
CA GLY A 423 -16.40 14.89 -3.66
C GLY A 423 -15.66 16.10 -3.12
N ASN A 424 -14.38 15.89 -2.78
CA ASN A 424 -13.45 16.96 -2.43
C ASN A 424 -12.29 16.97 -3.45
N PRO A 425 -12.41 17.71 -4.56
CA PRO A 425 -11.40 17.70 -5.60
C PRO A 425 -10.09 18.37 -5.11
N PRO A 426 -8.93 17.98 -5.66
CA PRO A 426 -7.65 18.54 -5.27
C PRO A 426 -7.55 20.05 -5.57
N TYR A 427 -7.13 20.84 -4.59
CA TYR A 427 -6.88 22.27 -4.76
C TYR A 427 -5.47 22.49 -5.34
N LYS A 428 -5.38 22.96 -6.59
CA LYS A 428 -4.14 23.56 -7.11
C LYS A 428 -4.03 24.97 -6.54
N GLU A 429 -3.31 25.16 -5.43
CA GLU A 429 -2.73 26.47 -5.16
C GLU A 429 -1.81 26.83 -6.33
N ARG A 430 -2.11 27.95 -6.99
CA ARG A 430 -1.23 28.56 -7.97
C ARG A 430 0.15 28.69 -7.32
N SER A 431 1.13 27.96 -7.83
CA SER A 431 2.54 28.33 -7.76
C SER A 431 2.73 29.66 -8.52
N LYS A 432 2.30 30.75 -7.89
CA LYS A 432 2.78 32.10 -8.19
C LYS A 432 4.24 32.12 -7.82
N GLY A 433 5.09 32.16 -8.84
CA GLY A 433 6.50 32.49 -8.71
C GLY A 433 7.41 31.34 -9.13
N LEU A 434 7.59 31.19 -10.44
CA LEU A 434 8.88 31.34 -11.13
C LEU A 434 8.66 31.11 -12.64
N GLY A 435 8.52 32.22 -13.37
CA GLY A 435 8.95 32.35 -14.77
C GLY A 435 8.14 31.67 -15.89
N GLY A 436 7.22 32.43 -16.49
CA GLY A 436 7.12 32.59 -17.95
C GLY A 436 6.35 31.55 -18.77
N GLY A 437 5.23 32.00 -19.35
CA GLY A 437 4.68 31.40 -20.58
C GLY A 437 3.29 30.79 -20.43
N SER A 438 2.27 31.65 -20.49
CA SER A 438 0.89 31.27 -20.78
C SER A 438 0.79 30.35 -22.00
N ARG A 439 -0.01 29.29 -21.90
CA ARG A 439 -0.95 28.88 -22.95
C ARG A 439 -2.17 28.23 -22.31
N THR A 440 -3.21 29.04 -22.25
CA THR A 440 -4.61 28.61 -22.30
C THR A 440 -4.87 27.91 -23.63
N GLU A 441 -5.45 26.71 -23.59
CA GLU A 441 -6.68 26.34 -24.28
C GLU A 441 -7.25 25.07 -23.65
#